data_AF-A0A351MIB1-F1
#
_entry.id   AF-A0A351MIB1-F1
#
_cell.length_a   1.000
_cell.length_b   1.000
_cell.length_c   1.000
_cell.angle_alpha   90.00
_cell.angle_beta   90.00
_cell.angle_gamma   90.00
#
_symmetry.space_group_name_H-M   'P 1'
#
loop_
_entity.id
_entity.type
_entity.pdbx_description
1 polymer ?
#
loop_
_entity_poly.entity_id
_entity_poly.type
_entity_poly.pdbx_seq_one_letter_code
_entity_poly.pdbx_strand_id
1 'polypeptide(L)'
;MARREAKARRAERALAVLTELGEHYPLRCGLTHADPLQLLVATILSAQATDESVNRCTPALFARYPDAEAYADAQPEELQGYINSIGLFRNKAKHIRG
;
A
#
# COMPACT_ATOMS: atom_id res chain seq x y z
N MET A 1 26.46 16.48 23.46
CA MET A 1 26.24 15.76 22.18
C MET A 1 26.52 14.28 22.39
N ALA A 2 25.57 13.38 22.11
CA ALA A 2 25.78 11.95 22.27
C ALA A 2 26.91 11.45 21.36
N ARG A 3 27.88 10.72 21.93
CA ARG A 3 29.00 10.15 21.18
C ARG A 3 28.44 9.13 20.18
N ARG A 4 28.75 9.29 18.88
CA ARG A 4 28.35 8.31 17.85
C ARG A 4 29.00 6.97 18.15
N GLU A 5 28.18 5.93 18.12
CA GLU A 5 28.61 4.55 18.25
C GLU A 5 29.55 4.11 17.11
N ALA A 6 30.46 3.17 17.39
CA ALA A 6 31.29 2.54 16.36
C ALA A 6 30.43 1.76 15.35
N LYS A 7 30.80 1.81 14.06
CA LYS A 7 30.08 1.16 12.96
C LYS A 7 29.76 -0.32 13.21
N ALA A 8 30.73 -1.08 13.75
CA ALA A 8 30.56 -2.51 14.04
C ALA A 8 29.45 -2.77 15.08
N ARG A 9 29.48 -2.06 16.21
CA ARG A 9 28.45 -2.17 17.26
C ARG A 9 27.05 -1.77 16.75
N ARG A 10 26.98 -0.75 15.88
CA ARG A 10 25.72 -0.37 15.24
C ARG A 10 25.15 -1.49 14.36
N ALA A 11 26.01 -2.19 13.61
CA ALA A 11 25.60 -3.29 12.74
C ALA A 11 25.13 -4.50 13.57
N GLU A 12 25.85 -4.84 14.63
CA GLU A 12 25.47 -5.90 15.57
C GLU A 12 24.11 -5.63 16.21
N ARG A 13 23.88 -4.41 16.73
CA ARG A 13 22.56 -4.02 17.27
C ARG A 13 21.46 -4.08 16.21
N ALA A 14 21.73 -3.61 14.99
CA ALA A 14 20.73 -3.64 13.92
C ALA A 14 20.30 -5.08 13.60
N LEU A 15 21.25 -6.02 13.54
CA LEU A 15 20.94 -7.43 13.30
C LEU A 15 20.13 -8.03 14.45
N ALA A 16 20.52 -7.77 15.70
CA ALA A 16 19.76 -8.22 16.87
C ALA A 16 18.30 -7.72 16.84
N VAL A 17 18.09 -6.43 16.54
CA VAL A 17 16.74 -5.86 16.42
C VAL A 17 15.95 -6.51 15.29
N LEU A 18 16.56 -6.78 14.13
CA LEU A 18 15.88 -7.43 13.02
C LEU A 18 15.46 -8.86 13.36
N THR A 19 16.29 -9.60 14.08
CA THR A 19 15.95 -10.95 14.56
C THR A 19 14.73 -10.92 15.46
N GLU A 20 14.75 -10.07 16.50
CA GLU A 20 13.62 -9.92 17.44
C GLU A 20 12.32 -9.50 16.73
N LEU A 21 12.41 -8.55 15.78
CA LEU A 21 11.25 -8.14 14.99
C LEU A 21 10.70 -9.30 14.14
N GLY A 22 11.57 -10.11 13.56
CA GLY A 22 11.17 -11.28 12.77
C GLY A 22 10.46 -12.35 13.60
N GLU A 23 10.85 -12.53 14.87
CA GLU A 23 10.21 -13.47 15.79
C GLU A 23 8.84 -12.97 16.28
N HIS A 24 8.71 -11.67 16.57
CA HIS A 24 7.48 -11.09 17.12
C HIS A 24 6.44 -10.69 16.07
N TYR A 25 6.86 -10.36 14.84
CA TYR A 25 5.99 -9.85 13.78
C TYR A 25 6.09 -10.70 12.51
N PRO A 26 5.31 -11.79 12.40
CA PRO A 26 5.33 -12.65 11.22
C PRO A 26 4.93 -11.85 9.97
N LEU A 27 5.65 -12.07 8.87
CA LEU A 27 5.47 -11.37 7.59
C LEU A 27 4.07 -11.59 7.02
N ARG A 28 3.27 -10.52 6.97
CA ARG A 28 1.95 -10.49 6.32
C ARG A 28 1.76 -9.15 5.61
N CYS A 29 1.18 -9.17 4.41
CA CYS A 29 0.71 -7.95 3.77
C CYS A 29 -0.60 -7.52 4.44
N GLY A 30 -0.72 -6.25 4.85
CA GLY A 30 -1.94 -5.70 5.42
C GLY A 30 -3.02 -5.35 4.39
N LEU A 31 -2.66 -5.33 3.10
CA LEU A 31 -3.56 -5.02 2.00
C LEU A 31 -4.14 -6.31 1.41
N THR A 32 -5.46 -6.40 1.34
CA THR A 32 -6.15 -7.55 0.75
C THR A 32 -6.04 -7.48 -0.77
N HIS A 33 -5.52 -8.53 -1.39
CA HIS A 33 -5.35 -8.66 -2.84
C HIS A 33 -5.26 -10.14 -3.24
N ALA A 34 -5.64 -10.45 -4.48
CA ALA A 34 -5.55 -11.78 -5.07
C ALA A 34 -4.40 -11.94 -6.08
N ASP A 35 -3.91 -10.82 -6.63
CA ASP A 35 -2.93 -10.81 -7.71
C ASP A 35 -2.01 -9.56 -7.64
N PRO A 36 -0.93 -9.50 -8.43
CA PRO A 36 -0.01 -8.36 -8.42
C PRO A 36 -0.62 -7.02 -8.85
N LEU A 37 -1.62 -7.02 -9.73
CA LEU A 37 -2.28 -5.77 -10.16
C LEU A 37 -3.10 -5.19 -9.02
N GLN A 38 -3.87 -6.02 -8.32
CA GLN A 38 -4.60 -5.61 -7.12
C GLN A 38 -3.66 -5.08 -6.04
N LEU A 39 -2.52 -5.74 -5.82
CA LEU A 39 -1.51 -5.25 -4.87
C LEU A 39 -0.95 -3.90 -5.29
N LEU A 40 -0.64 -3.69 -6.58
CA LEU A 40 -0.15 -2.42 -7.09
C LEU A 40 -1.17 -1.30 -6.85
N VAL A 41 -2.43 -1.52 -7.22
CA VAL A 41 -3.51 -0.55 -7.02
C VAL A 41 -3.71 -0.26 -5.53
N ALA A 42 -3.79 -1.29 -4.68
CA ALA A 42 -3.89 -1.13 -3.24
C ALA A 42 -2.68 -0.35 -2.66
N THR A 43 -1.48 -0.57 -3.19
CA THR A 43 -0.26 0.18 -2.79
C THR A 43 -0.34 1.64 -3.17
N ILE A 44 -0.86 1.98 -4.36
CA ILE A 44 -1.11 3.39 -4.74
C ILE A 44 -2.13 4.03 -3.79
N LEU A 45 -3.17 3.28 -3.42
CA LEU A 45 -4.22 3.74 -2.51
C LEU A 45 -3.73 3.90 -1.06
N SER A 46 -2.76 3.10 -0.61
CA SER A 46 -2.27 3.12 0.77
C SER A 46 -1.43 4.35 1.12
N ALA A 47 -0.93 5.08 0.10
CA ALA A 47 -0.18 6.32 0.33
C ALA A 47 -0.98 7.30 1.18
N GLN A 48 -0.55 7.56 2.42
CA GLN A 48 -1.26 8.41 3.39
C GLN A 48 -2.70 7.94 3.69
N ALA A 49 -2.95 6.63 3.70
CA ALA A 49 -4.20 6.00 4.09
C ALA A 49 -3.93 4.87 5.09
N THR A 50 -4.98 4.34 5.72
CA THR A 50 -4.87 3.15 6.56
C THR A 50 -5.19 1.91 5.74
N ASP A 51 -4.60 0.76 6.09
CA ASP A 51 -4.92 -0.51 5.44
C ASP A 51 -6.42 -0.81 5.50
N GLU A 52 -7.09 -0.46 6.62
CA GLU A 52 -8.53 -0.61 6.78
C GLU A 52 -9.35 0.20 5.75
N SER A 53 -8.99 1.45 5.48
CA SER A 53 -9.74 2.27 4.51
C SER A 53 -9.53 1.77 3.08
N VAL A 54 -8.32 1.32 2.74
CA VAL A 54 -8.03 0.69 1.45
C VAL A 54 -8.80 -0.62 1.30
N ASN A 55 -8.77 -1.49 2.31
CA ASN A 55 -9.46 -2.79 2.28
C ASN A 55 -10.99 -2.65 2.24
N ARG A 56 -11.53 -1.49 2.65
CA ARG A 56 -12.96 -1.19 2.57
C ARG A 56 -13.41 -0.85 1.14
N CYS A 57 -12.62 -0.11 0.37
CA CYS A 57 -13.00 0.32 -0.97
C CYS A 57 -12.60 -0.66 -2.08
N THR A 58 -11.51 -1.40 -1.87
CA THR A 58 -10.91 -2.27 -2.89
C THR A 58 -11.81 -3.42 -3.38
N PRO A 59 -12.68 -4.07 -2.59
CA PRO A 59 -13.50 -5.17 -3.12
C PRO A 59 -14.41 -4.75 -4.28
N ALA A 60 -15.11 -3.62 -4.15
CA ALA A 60 -15.98 -3.10 -5.20
C ALA A 60 -15.16 -2.55 -6.38
N LEU A 61 -14.02 -1.90 -6.09
CA LEU A 61 -13.10 -1.40 -7.10
C LEU A 61 -12.54 -2.53 -7.98
N PHE A 62 -12.06 -3.62 -7.37
CA PHE A 62 -11.47 -4.77 -8.06
C PHE A 62 -12.52 -5.55 -8.85
N ALA A 63 -13.75 -5.64 -8.35
CA ALA A 63 -14.85 -6.23 -9.12
C ALA A 63 -15.19 -5.39 -10.36
N ARG A 64 -15.09 -4.06 -10.28
CA ARG A 64 -15.39 -3.15 -11.39
C ARG A 64 -14.28 -3.07 -12.43
N TYR A 65 -13.04 -3.17 -12.00
CA TYR A 65 -11.83 -3.02 -12.82
C TYR A 65 -10.93 -4.26 -12.63
N PRO A 66 -11.22 -5.37 -13.34
CA PRO A 66 -10.54 -6.65 -13.13
C PRO A 66 -9.13 -6.71 -13.72
N ASP A 67 -8.81 -5.81 -14.67
CA ASP A 67 -7.53 -5.79 -15.37
C ASP A 67 -7.05 -4.35 -15.64
N ALA A 68 -5.82 -4.22 -16.15
CA ALA A 68 -5.17 -2.94 -16.38
C ALA A 68 -5.84 -2.11 -17.48
N GLU A 69 -6.43 -2.76 -18.50
CA GLU A 69 -7.14 -2.09 -19.58
C GLU A 69 -8.43 -1.45 -19.06
N ALA A 70 -9.18 -2.17 -18.22
CA ALA A 70 -10.35 -1.65 -17.54
C ALA A 70 -10.03 -0.42 -16.66
N TYR A 71 -8.87 -0.40 -16.00
CA TYR A 71 -8.41 0.79 -15.28
C TYR A 71 -8.07 1.95 -16.22
N ALA A 72 -7.34 1.71 -17.31
CA ALA A 72 -6.96 2.77 -18.26
C ALA A 72 -8.19 3.45 -18.88
N ASP A 73 -9.20 2.65 -19.23
CA ASP A 73 -10.46 3.10 -19.84
C ASP A 73 -11.46 3.67 -18.83
N ALA A 74 -11.17 3.58 -17.53
CA ALA A 74 -12.07 4.05 -16.48
C ALA A 74 -12.40 5.54 -16.65
N GLN A 75 -13.67 5.91 -16.49
CA GLN A 75 -14.04 7.32 -16.40
C GLN A 75 -13.52 7.89 -15.07
N PRO A 76 -12.81 9.04 -15.07
CA PRO A 76 -12.19 9.58 -13.86
C PRO A 76 -13.18 9.77 -12.71
N GLU A 77 -14.38 10.25 -12.98
CA GLU A 77 -15.42 10.54 -12.00
C GLU A 77 -15.98 9.25 -11.39
N GLU A 78 -16.14 8.19 -12.20
CA GLU A 78 -16.58 6.87 -11.73
C GLU A 78 -15.52 6.28 -10.80
N LEU A 79 -14.26 6.22 -11.25
CA LEU A 79 -13.14 5.69 -10.47
C LEU A 79 -12.99 6.45 -9.14
N GLN A 80 -13.07 7.78 -9.19
CA GLN A 80 -13.05 8.62 -7.98
C GLN A 80 -14.19 8.29 -7.02
N GLY A 81 -15.37 7.93 -7.53
CA GLY A 81 -16.51 7.50 -6.72
C GLY A 81 -16.20 6.28 -5.85
N TYR A 82 -15.44 5.31 -6.37
CA TYR A 82 -15.04 4.12 -5.61
C TYR A 82 -14.05 4.43 -4.48
N ILE A 83 -13.21 5.46 -4.64
CA ILE A 83 -12.08 5.74 -3.74
C ILE A 83 -12.19 7.10 -3.02
N ASN A 84 -13.33 7.79 -3.09
CA ASN A 84 -13.51 9.13 -2.51
C ASN A 84 -13.38 9.17 -0.98
N SER A 85 -13.51 8.03 -0.32
CA SER A 85 -13.28 7.86 1.12
C SER A 85 -11.80 7.93 1.50
N ILE A 86 -10.90 7.89 0.52
CA ILE A 86 -9.45 7.94 0.70
C ILE A 86 -8.92 9.35 0.39
N GLY A 87 -8.00 9.84 1.23
CA GLY A 87 -7.31 11.10 0.98
C GLY A 87 -6.55 11.10 -0.35
N LEU A 88 -6.50 12.26 -1.01
CA LEU A 88 -5.84 12.45 -2.32
C LEU A 88 -6.44 11.61 -3.47
N PHE A 89 -7.70 11.17 -3.36
CA PHE A 89 -8.36 10.28 -4.32
C PHE A 89 -8.28 10.73 -5.79
N ARG A 90 -8.31 12.04 -6.07
CA ARG A 90 -8.17 12.57 -7.45
C ARG A 90 -6.83 12.22 -8.08
N ASN A 91 -5.73 12.44 -7.34
CA ASN A 91 -4.38 12.13 -7.83
C ASN A 91 -4.16 10.62 -7.88
N LYS A 92 -4.70 9.88 -6.91
CA LYS A 92 -4.64 8.40 -6.90
C LYS A 92 -5.39 7.81 -8.09
N ALA A 93 -6.60 8.28 -8.39
CA ALA A 93 -7.36 7.89 -9.57
C ALA A 93 -6.55 8.13 -10.85
N LYS A 94 -5.90 9.30 -10.97
CA LYS A 94 -5.01 9.58 -12.11
C LYS A 94 -3.90 8.54 -12.25
N HIS A 95 -3.17 8.24 -11.16
CA HIS A 95 -2.05 7.28 -11.21
C HIS A 95 -2.49 5.83 -11.45
N ILE A 96 -3.70 5.45 -11.01
CA ILE A 96 -4.25 4.10 -11.28
C ILE A 96 -4.55 3.90 -12.77
N ARG A 97 -5.01 4.95 -13.47
CA ARG A 97 -5.35 4.89 -14.90
C ARG A 97 -4.13 4.88 -15.83
N GLY A 98 -2.97 5.35 -15.37
CA GLY A 98 -1.78 5.62 -16.20
C GLY A 98 -1.50 7.10 -16.37
#